data_AF-A0AAN1XUY1-F1
#
_entry.id   AF-A0AAN1XUY1-F1
#
_cell.length_a   1.000
_cell.length_b   1.000
_cell.length_c   1.000
_cell.angle_alpha   90.00
_cell.angle_beta   90.00
_cell.angle_gamma   90.00
#
_symmetry.space_group_name_H-M   'P 1'
#
loop_
_entity.id
_entity.type
_entity.pdbx_description
1 polymer ?
#
loop_
_entity_poly.entity_id
_entity_poly.type
_entity_poly.pdbx_seq_one_letter_code
_entity_poly.pdbx_strand_id
1 'polypeptide(L)'
;MLHVSDQQFLDAVARAKNDDDVLRWIREELQPSEAAIARMNAFIEHLEPRPEQQAHFDAMLQAADPGNTAVTRWVDLLDLEEGRLPKGSGAAT
;
A
#
# COMPACT_ATOMS: atom_id res chain seq x y z
N MET A 1 1.50 -14.02 -3.93
CA MET A 1 0.39 -13.19 -4.45
C MET A 1 -0.90 -13.81 -3.92
N LEU A 2 -1.91 -13.03 -3.57
CA LEU A 2 -3.10 -13.55 -2.85
C LEU A 2 -4.15 -14.20 -3.78
N HIS A 3 -3.85 -14.34 -5.08
CA HIS A 3 -4.66 -15.04 -6.10
C HIS A 3 -6.16 -14.73 -6.04
N VAL A 4 -6.50 -13.45 -5.86
CA VAL A 4 -7.87 -12.93 -5.83
C VAL A 4 -8.09 -11.99 -7.02
N SER A 5 -9.22 -12.10 -7.69
CA SER A 5 -9.64 -11.11 -8.68
C SER A 5 -10.39 -9.95 -8.04
N ASP A 6 -10.36 -8.79 -8.70
CA ASP A 6 -11.06 -7.59 -8.23
C ASP A 6 -12.54 -7.86 -7.97
N GLN A 7 -13.22 -8.59 -8.86
CA GLN A 7 -14.63 -8.92 -8.70
C GLN A 7 -14.90 -9.83 -7.49
N GLN A 8 -14.06 -10.85 -7.26
CA GLN A 8 -14.22 -11.72 -6.09
C GLN A 8 -14.06 -10.95 -4.78
N PHE A 9 -13.09 -10.03 -4.72
CA PHE A 9 -12.89 -9.19 -3.56
C PHE A 9 -14.08 -8.24 -3.34
N LEU A 10 -14.55 -7.57 -4.41
CA LEU A 10 -15.71 -6.67 -4.34
C LEU A 10 -16.99 -7.40 -3.88
N ASP A 11 -17.24 -8.60 -4.39
CA ASP A 11 -18.39 -9.40 -3.98
C ASP A 11 -18.32 -9.81 -2.50
N ALA A 12 -17.12 -10.10 -2.00
CA ALA A 12 -16.91 -10.43 -0.59
C ALA A 12 -17.14 -9.21 0.31
N VAL A 13 -16.58 -8.05 -0.06
CA VAL A 13 -16.76 -6.79 0.67
C VAL A 13 -18.22 -6.36 0.69
N ALA A 14 -18.95 -6.50 -0.43
CA ALA A 14 -20.37 -6.15 -0.51
C ALA A 14 -21.27 -6.97 0.44
N ARG A 15 -20.82 -8.16 0.85
CA ARG A 15 -21.54 -9.06 1.78
C ARG A 15 -21.08 -8.92 3.22
N ALA A 16 -19.89 -8.38 3.44
CA ALA A 16 -19.30 -8.18 4.76
C ALA A 16 -19.97 -7.03 5.50
N LYS A 17 -20.14 -7.16 6.82
CA LYS A 17 -20.68 -6.07 7.66
C LYS A 17 -19.58 -5.19 8.24
N ASN A 18 -18.37 -5.72 8.33
CA ASN A 18 -17.20 -5.10 8.93
C ASN A 18 -15.92 -5.80 8.43
N ASP A 19 -14.78 -5.30 8.87
CA ASP A 19 -13.47 -5.84 8.47
C ASP A 19 -13.24 -7.28 8.97
N ASP A 20 -13.79 -7.66 10.12
CA ASP A 20 -13.65 -9.04 10.63
C ASP A 20 -14.30 -10.08 9.70
N ASP A 21 -15.43 -9.72 9.07
CA ASP A 21 -16.07 -10.57 8.07
C ASP A 21 -15.20 -10.70 6.79
N VAL A 22 -14.55 -9.61 6.36
CA VAL A 22 -13.61 -9.64 5.23
C VAL A 22 -12.37 -10.46 5.57
N LEU A 23 -11.80 -10.26 6.75
CA LEU A 23 -10.64 -11.02 7.25
C LEU A 23 -10.95 -12.52 7.34
N ARG A 24 -12.17 -12.87 7.78
CA ARG A 24 -12.62 -14.27 7.81
C ARG A 24 -12.68 -14.85 6.40
N TRP A 25 -13.29 -14.13 5.45
CA TRP A 25 -13.35 -14.56 4.05
C TRP A 25 -11.96 -14.74 3.44
N ILE A 26 -11.02 -13.81 3.66
CA ILE A 26 -9.62 -13.95 3.21
C ILE A 26 -9.00 -15.23 3.80
N ARG A 27 -9.17 -15.47 5.09
CA ARG A 27 -8.60 -16.64 5.77
C ARG A 27 -9.20 -17.96 5.30
N GLU A 28 -10.51 -18.01 5.04
CA GLU A 28 -11.24 -19.24 4.73
C GLU A 28 -11.21 -19.57 3.24
N GLU A 29 -11.36 -18.58 2.37
CA GLU A 29 -11.48 -18.76 0.91
C GLU A 29 -10.15 -18.61 0.18
N LEU A 30 -9.33 -17.62 0.55
CA LEU A 30 -8.03 -17.41 -0.10
C LEU A 30 -6.91 -18.21 0.56
N GLN A 31 -7.04 -18.51 1.85
CA GLN A 31 -6.09 -19.30 2.65
C GLN A 31 -4.62 -18.94 2.38
N PRO A 32 -4.24 -17.66 2.45
CA PRO A 32 -2.88 -17.26 2.12
C PRO A 32 -1.90 -17.84 3.14
N SER A 33 -0.73 -18.26 2.66
CA SER A 33 0.36 -18.65 3.56
C SER A 33 1.00 -17.42 4.20
N GLU A 34 1.52 -17.57 5.42
CA GLU A 34 2.32 -16.53 6.09
C GLU A 34 3.48 -16.05 5.23
N ALA A 35 4.13 -16.96 4.49
CA ALA A 35 5.19 -16.60 3.55
C ALA A 35 4.68 -15.73 2.39
N ALA A 36 3.47 -15.98 1.89
CA ALA A 36 2.86 -15.17 0.84
C ALA A 36 2.49 -13.77 1.35
N ILE A 37 2.00 -13.66 2.60
CA ILE A 37 1.71 -12.39 3.26
C ILE A 37 3.00 -11.60 3.46
N ALA A 38 4.02 -12.20 4.09
CA ALA A 38 5.30 -11.55 4.34
C ALA A 38 5.98 -11.06 3.05
N ARG A 39 5.92 -11.87 1.98
CA ARG A 39 6.43 -11.45 0.66
C ARG A 39 5.68 -10.26 0.09
N MET A 40 4.36 -10.20 0.29
CA MET A 40 3.55 -9.08 -0.20
C MET A 40 3.86 -7.80 0.59
N ASN A 41 3.93 -7.89 1.93
CA ASN A 41 4.26 -6.75 2.78
C ASN A 41 5.62 -6.17 2.39
N ALA A 42 6.65 -7.02 2.30
CA ALA A 42 7.99 -6.58 1.90
C ALA A 42 8.00 -5.91 0.52
N PHE A 43 7.20 -6.41 -0.44
CA PHE A 43 7.08 -5.80 -1.76
C PHE A 43 6.45 -4.41 -1.70
N ILE A 44 5.34 -4.25 -0.98
CA ILE A 44 4.62 -2.96 -0.87
C ILE A 44 5.45 -1.94 -0.11
N GLU A 45 6.04 -2.33 1.03
CA GLU A 45 6.84 -1.46 1.90
C GLU A 45 8.10 -0.91 1.21
N HIS A 46 8.66 -1.65 0.25
CA HIS A 46 9.88 -1.25 -0.46
C HIS A 46 9.60 -0.88 -1.92
N LEU A 47 8.34 -0.62 -2.28
CA LEU A 47 7.99 -0.29 -3.65
C LEU A 47 8.43 1.15 -3.97
N GLU A 48 9.50 1.26 -4.75
CA GLU A 48 10.02 2.52 -5.29
C GLU A 48 9.44 2.80 -6.69
N PRO A 49 9.38 4.08 -7.12
CA PRO A 49 9.00 4.41 -8.49
C PRO A 49 9.99 3.80 -9.49
N ARG A 50 9.45 3.19 -10.54
CA ARG A 50 10.28 2.81 -11.71
C ARG A 50 10.71 4.09 -12.45
N PRO A 51 11.77 4.04 -13.29
CA PRO A 51 12.28 5.23 -13.98
C PRO A 51 11.21 6.03 -14.74
N GLU A 52 10.25 5.35 -15.36
CA GLU A 52 9.14 5.98 -16.08
C GLU A 52 8.09 6.64 -15.17
N GLN A 53 8.09 6.29 -13.88
CA GLN A 53 7.16 6.82 -12.87
C GLN A 53 7.78 7.93 -12.02
N GLN A 54 9.10 8.14 -12.09
CA GLN A 54 9.83 9.07 -11.23
C GLN A 54 9.26 10.50 -11.29
N ALA A 55 8.97 11.00 -12.50
CA ALA A 55 8.42 12.35 -12.66
C ALA A 55 7.03 12.50 -12.02
N HIS A 56 6.22 11.44 -11.99
CA HIS A 56 4.92 11.46 -11.32
C HIS A 56 5.07 11.44 -9.81
N PHE A 57 5.97 10.59 -9.31
CA PHE A 57 6.32 10.51 -7.90
C PHE A 57 6.83 11.87 -7.38
N ASP A 58 7.79 12.49 -8.08
CA ASP A 58 8.36 13.78 -7.70
C ASP A 58 7.29 14.90 -7.68
N ALA A 59 6.36 14.89 -8.64
CA ALA A 59 5.28 15.87 -8.69
C ALA A 59 4.32 15.73 -7.51
N MET A 60 3.98 14.50 -7.12
CA MET A 60 3.17 14.22 -5.93
C MET A 60 3.90 14.62 -4.64
N LEU A 61 5.18 14.25 -4.49
CA LEU A 61 5.98 14.62 -3.33
C LEU A 61 6.11 16.13 -3.20
N GLN A 62 6.35 16.84 -4.31
CA GLN A 62 6.42 18.29 -4.32
C GLN A 62 5.09 18.96 -3.94
N ALA A 63 3.95 18.36 -4.26
CA ALA A 63 2.64 18.87 -3.86
C ALA A 63 2.35 18.63 -2.36
N ALA A 64 2.71 17.45 -1.86
CA ALA A 64 2.46 17.07 -0.47
C ALA A 64 3.43 17.77 0.51
N ASP A 65 4.73 17.74 0.20
CA ASP A 65 5.81 18.23 1.05
C ASP A 65 6.98 18.83 0.23
N PRO A 66 6.83 20.09 -0.23
CA PRO A 66 7.79 20.75 -1.10
C PRO A 66 9.24 20.70 -0.57
N GLY A 67 10.16 20.20 -1.38
CA GLY A 67 11.59 20.14 -1.05
C GLY A 67 12.01 18.96 -0.16
N ASN A 68 11.09 18.05 0.19
CA ASN A 68 11.46 16.79 0.84
C ASN A 68 12.16 15.86 -0.17
N THR A 69 13.33 15.36 0.21
CA THR A 69 14.13 14.41 -0.59
C THR A 69 14.34 13.06 0.10
N ALA A 70 13.75 12.88 1.28
CA ALA A 70 13.93 11.70 2.13
C ALA A 70 12.84 10.62 1.92
N VAL A 71 11.76 10.95 1.21
CA VAL A 71 10.69 10.01 0.83
C VAL A 71 10.97 9.45 -0.55
N THR A 72 11.19 8.13 -0.64
CA THR A 72 11.55 7.44 -1.90
C THR A 72 10.62 6.30 -2.27
N ARG A 73 9.70 5.92 -1.37
CA ARG A 73 8.79 4.77 -1.54
C ARG A 73 7.35 5.25 -1.68
N TRP A 74 6.55 4.51 -2.44
CA TRP A 74 5.15 4.87 -2.70
C TRP A 74 4.31 4.90 -1.42
N VAL A 75 4.48 3.93 -0.52
CA VAL A 75 3.70 3.86 0.72
C VAL A 75 3.93 5.09 1.61
N ASP A 76 5.18 5.53 1.74
CA ASP A 76 5.55 6.71 2.54
C ASP A 76 4.95 7.99 1.94
N LEU A 77 4.94 8.11 0.61
CA LEU A 77 4.34 9.24 -0.09
C LEU A 77 2.82 9.28 0.10
N LEU A 78 2.14 8.12 0.05
CA LEU A 78 0.70 8.04 0.30
C LEU A 78 0.36 8.42 1.74
N ASP A 79 1.11 7.90 2.72
CA ASP A 79 0.92 8.28 4.12
C ASP A 79 1.19 9.76 4.38
N LEU A 80 2.15 10.36 3.67
CA LEU A 80 2.42 11.80 3.71
C LEU A 80 1.26 12.62 3.12
N GLU A 81 0.72 12.20 1.97
CA GLU A 81 -0.45 12.84 1.33
C GLU A 81 -1.68 12.78 2.22
N GLU A 82 -1.91 11.63 2.87
CA GLU A 82 -3.05 11.39 3.77
C GLU A 82 -2.84 11.96 5.18
N GLY A 83 -1.69 12.59 5.44
CA GLY A 83 -1.36 13.23 6.72
C GLY A 83 -1.08 12.25 7.86
N ARG A 84 -0.78 10.99 7.55
CA ARG A 84 -0.34 9.96 8.51
C ARG A 84 1.16 10.04 8.79
N LEU A 85 1.94 10.60 7.86
CA LEU A 85 3.35 10.92 8.04
C LEU A 85 3.55 12.45 8.18
N PRO A 86 4.30 12.94 9.18
CA PRO A 86 4.59 14.38 9.30
C PRO A 86 5.44 14.90 8.14
N LYS A 87 5.26 16.18 7.78
CA LYS A 87 6.15 16.88 6.83
C LYS A 87 7.59 16.93 7.32
N GLY A 88 8.53 16.84 6.38
CA GLY A 88 9.97 16.74 6.66
C GLY A 88 10.41 15.37 7.18
N SER A 89 9.51 14.39 7.27
CA SER A 89 9.89 13.01 7.60
C SER A 89 10.54 12.33 6.40
N GLY A 90 11.44 11.38 6.67
CA GLY A 90 11.98 10.45 5.68
C GLY A 90 11.46 9.04 5.91
N ALA A 91 11.72 8.15 4.94
CA ALA A 91 11.45 6.72 5.10
C ALA A 91 12.13 6.21 6.40
N ALA A 92 11.35 5.52 7.26
CA ALA A 92 11.95 4.82 8.39
C ALA A 92 12.91 3.74 7.84
N THR A 93 14.17 3.82 8.27
CA THR A 93 15.23 2.86 7.95
C THR A 93 14.98 1.50 8.59
#